data_AF-A0A8S3GWL9-F1
#
_entry.id   AF-A0A8S3GWL9-F1
#
_cell.length_a   1.000
_cell.length_b   1.000
_cell.length_c   1.000
_cell.angle_alpha   90.00
_cell.angle_beta   90.00
_cell.angle_gamma   90.00
#
_symmetry.space_group_name_H-M   'P 1'
#
loop_
_entity.id
_entity.type
_entity.pdbx_description
1 polymer ?
#
loop_
_entity_poly.entity_id
_entity_poly.type
_entity_poly.pdbx_seq_one_letter_code
_entity_poly.pdbx_strand_id
1 'polypeptide(L)'
;IIKNRTLTNKQRRDAIDKSNSTNLKLIQTTSSDESYKINNKRSDDYFDEQESYEHLCRQNGTRLHPTYQSKLFCRYRHNNHPYLILQPVKEEQLLHQPAILFYHDIISDSDIEKIKSLALPKLQRAVVRDFTTDTFQPVDYRI
;
A
#
# COMPACT_ATOMS: atom_id res chain seq x y z
N ILE A 1 -26.80 9.97 -38.07
CA ILE A 1 -26.73 9.83 -36.59
C ILE A 1 -25.84 8.64 -36.28
N ILE A 2 -24.55 8.88 -36.03
CA ILE A 2 -23.59 7.82 -35.68
C ILE A 2 -23.71 7.60 -34.17
N LYS A 3 -24.28 6.47 -33.76
CA LYS A 3 -24.29 6.06 -32.34
C LYS A 3 -22.92 5.48 -32.02
N ASN A 4 -22.05 6.27 -31.40
CA ASN A 4 -20.80 5.75 -30.83
C ASN A 4 -21.16 4.87 -29.63
N ARG A 5 -21.15 3.55 -29.82
CA ARG A 5 -21.29 2.56 -28.75
C ARG A 5 -20.01 2.59 -27.92
N THR A 6 -20.07 3.15 -26.72
CA THR A 6 -19.01 3.00 -25.72
C THR A 6 -19.01 1.57 -25.20
N LEU A 7 -17.83 0.92 -25.24
CA LEU A 7 -17.63 -0.43 -24.71
C LEU A 7 -17.85 -0.43 -23.19
N THR A 8 -18.61 -1.41 -22.71
CA THR A 8 -18.86 -1.61 -21.28
C THR A 8 -17.57 -2.02 -20.55
N ASN A 9 -17.48 -1.75 -19.24
CA ASN A 9 -16.32 -2.14 -18.40
C ASN A 9 -16.06 -3.65 -18.36
N LYS A 10 -17.03 -4.48 -18.76
CA LYS A 10 -16.85 -5.93 -18.96
C LYS A 10 -16.06 -6.21 -20.22
N GLN A 11 -16.46 -5.61 -21.35
CA GLN A 11 -15.78 -5.74 -22.64
C GLN A 11 -14.34 -5.22 -22.61
N ARG A 12 -14.06 -4.19 -21.77
CA ARG A 12 -12.69 -3.71 -21.55
C ARG A 12 -11.83 -4.72 -20.80
N ARG A 13 -12.36 -5.38 -19.76
CA ARG A 13 -11.64 -6.43 -19.01
C ARG A 13 -11.40 -7.67 -19.87
N ASP A 14 -12.41 -8.10 -20.62
CA ASP A 14 -12.28 -9.25 -21.53
C ASP A 14 -11.21 -9.00 -22.62
N ALA A 15 -11.03 -7.76 -23.07
CA ALA A 15 -9.98 -7.38 -24.02
C ALA A 15 -8.57 -7.41 -23.41
N ILE A 16 -8.43 -7.00 -22.13
CA ILE A 16 -7.18 -7.03 -21.37
C ILE A 16 -6.77 -8.48 -21.04
N ASP A 17 -7.73 -9.32 -20.64
CA ASP A 17 -7.45 -10.72 -20.35
C ASP A 17 -7.03 -11.49 -21.61
N LYS A 18 -7.61 -11.12 -22.77
CA LYS A 18 -7.24 -11.69 -24.07
C LYS A 18 -5.84 -11.28 -24.51
N SER A 19 -5.43 -10.02 -24.28
CA SER A 19 -4.05 -9.57 -24.55
C SER A 19 -3.03 -10.23 -23.63
N ASN A 20 -3.39 -10.47 -22.37
CA ASN A 20 -2.52 -11.14 -21.41
C ASN A 20 -2.38 -12.64 -21.73
N SER A 21 -3.45 -13.30 -22.19
CA SER A 21 -3.42 -14.69 -22.64
C SER A 21 -2.55 -14.89 -23.89
N THR A 22 -2.55 -13.94 -24.84
CA THR A 22 -1.67 -14.00 -26.01
C THR A 22 -0.20 -13.79 -25.64
N ASN A 23 0.08 -12.92 -24.67
CA ASN A 23 1.43 -12.69 -24.18
C ASN A 23 1.98 -13.90 -23.39
N LEU A 24 1.14 -14.63 -22.63
CA LEU A 24 1.56 -15.87 -21.99
C LEU A 24 1.81 -17.03 -22.98
N LYS A 25 1.05 -17.10 -24.09
CA LYS A 25 1.24 -18.13 -25.12
C LYS A 25 2.54 -17.97 -25.90
N LEU A 26 3.07 -16.75 -26.00
CA LEU A 26 4.37 -16.50 -26.65
C LEU A 26 5.58 -17.00 -25.85
N ILE A 27 5.40 -17.31 -24.55
CA ILE A 27 6.51 -17.65 -23.63
C ILE A 27 6.76 -19.17 -23.56
N GLN A 28 5.83 -20.02 -23.98
CA GLN A 28 5.88 -21.47 -23.71
C GLN A 28 6.59 -22.34 -24.77
N THR A 29 7.05 -21.79 -25.89
CA THR A 29 7.73 -22.58 -26.93
C THR A 29 9.04 -21.94 -27.34
N THR A 30 10.12 -22.30 -26.64
CA THR A 30 11.37 -22.87 -27.17
C THR A 30 12.47 -22.73 -26.12
N SER A 31 12.72 -23.81 -25.39
CA SER A 31 13.90 -24.02 -24.57
C SER A 31 15.10 -24.38 -25.46
N SER A 32 16.00 -23.42 -25.69
CA SER A 32 17.40 -23.67 -26.06
C SER A 32 18.19 -22.35 -26.01
N ASP A 33 18.99 -22.21 -24.96
CA ASP A 33 20.24 -21.43 -24.84
C ASP A 33 20.45 -20.21 -25.75
N GLU A 34 19.93 -19.05 -25.33
CA GLU A 34 20.59 -17.75 -25.50
C GLU A 34 20.11 -16.83 -24.38
N SER A 35 21.03 -16.17 -23.68
CA SER A 35 20.70 -15.25 -22.59
C SER A 35 20.01 -14.00 -23.15
N TYR A 36 18.68 -14.00 -23.21
CA TYR A 36 17.90 -12.82 -23.55
C TYR A 36 18.15 -11.73 -22.51
N LYS A 37 19.00 -10.75 -22.85
CA LYS A 37 19.11 -9.50 -22.11
C LYS A 37 17.76 -8.78 -22.23
N ILE A 38 16.92 -8.91 -21.21
CA ILE A 38 15.73 -8.06 -21.07
C ILE A 38 16.25 -6.63 -20.85
N ASN A 39 16.36 -5.86 -21.94
CA ASN A 39 16.60 -4.43 -21.89
C ASN A 39 15.31 -3.75 -21.41
N ASN A 40 15.01 -3.90 -20.12
CA ASN A 40 13.98 -3.12 -19.46
C ASN A 40 14.55 -1.73 -19.18
N LYS A 41 14.80 -0.94 -20.24
CA LYS A 41 15.04 0.50 -20.07
C LYS A 41 13.74 1.08 -19.53
N ARG A 42 13.70 1.28 -18.21
CA ARG A 42 12.65 2.00 -17.50
C ARG A 42 12.48 3.34 -18.21
N SER A 43 11.26 3.64 -18.69
CA SER A 43 10.97 4.91 -19.35
C SER A 43 11.21 6.07 -18.39
N ASP A 44 11.57 7.24 -18.93
CA ASP A 44 11.76 8.50 -18.17
C ASP A 44 10.48 8.97 -17.42
N ASP A 45 9.34 8.28 -17.57
CA ASP A 45 8.10 8.46 -16.80
C ASP A 45 8.24 8.21 -15.30
N TYR A 46 9.39 7.72 -14.83
CA TYR A 46 9.63 7.47 -13.40
C TYR A 46 9.42 8.72 -12.51
N PHE A 47 9.64 9.91 -13.06
CA PHE A 47 9.44 11.17 -12.33
C PHE A 47 7.95 11.53 -12.13
N ASP A 48 7.06 11.16 -13.07
CA ASP A 48 5.63 11.53 -13.01
C ASP A 48 4.87 10.72 -11.94
N GLU A 49 5.22 9.44 -11.77
CA GLU A 49 4.66 8.60 -10.70
C GLU A 49 5.12 9.06 -9.31
N GLN A 50 6.39 9.47 -9.17
CA GLN A 50 6.93 9.96 -7.91
C GLN A 50 6.28 11.30 -7.52
N GLU A 51 6.16 12.23 -8.45
CA GLU A 51 5.48 13.51 -8.21
C GLU A 51 4.01 13.28 -7.84
N SER A 52 3.31 12.38 -8.55
CA SER A 52 1.93 11.99 -8.22
C SER A 52 1.81 11.37 -6.83
N TYR A 53 2.75 10.49 -6.44
CA TYR A 53 2.81 9.89 -5.12
C TYR A 53 3.04 10.93 -4.02
N GLU A 54 4.01 11.83 -4.21
CA GLU A 54 4.32 12.89 -3.25
C GLU A 54 3.15 13.87 -3.06
N HIS A 55 2.37 14.13 -4.12
CA HIS A 55 1.16 14.95 -4.05
C HIS A 55 0.10 14.36 -3.12
N LEU A 56 -0.08 13.02 -3.10
CA LEU A 56 -1.01 12.35 -2.18
C LEU A 56 -0.64 12.56 -0.71
N CYS A 57 0.65 12.75 -0.41
CA CYS A 57 1.14 12.99 0.95
C CYS A 57 1.03 14.45 1.40
N ARG A 58 0.99 15.41 0.47
CA ARG A 58 1.06 16.86 0.78
C ARG A 58 -0.29 17.58 0.68
N GLN A 59 -1.19 17.13 -0.19
CA GLN A 59 -2.53 17.68 -0.29
C GLN A 59 -3.46 16.89 0.61
N ASN A 60 -4.24 17.60 1.44
CA ASN A 60 -5.38 17.10 2.22
C ASN A 60 -6.01 15.88 1.53
N GLY A 61 -5.59 14.68 1.94
CA GLY A 61 -6.00 13.42 1.33
C GLY A 61 -7.51 13.46 1.17
N THR A 62 -7.98 13.17 -0.03
CA THR A 62 -9.36 13.38 -0.49
C THR A 62 -10.31 13.13 0.66
N ARG A 63 -10.86 14.21 1.27
CA ARG A 63 -11.69 14.07 2.46
C ARG A 63 -12.76 13.03 2.16
N LEU A 64 -12.91 12.05 3.04
CA LEU A 64 -13.91 11.00 2.86
C LEU A 64 -15.25 11.64 2.52
N HIS A 65 -15.98 11.10 1.56
CA HIS A 65 -17.29 11.66 1.22
C HIS A 65 -18.15 11.74 2.49
N PRO A 66 -18.95 12.81 2.72
CA PRO A 66 -19.64 13.04 3.99
C PRO A 66 -20.49 11.85 4.48
N THR A 67 -21.02 11.03 3.55
CA THR A 67 -21.77 9.80 3.86
C THR A 67 -20.94 8.69 4.49
N TYR A 68 -19.62 8.66 4.27
CA TYR A 68 -18.70 7.75 4.95
C TYR A 68 -18.27 8.34 6.29
N GLN A 69 -18.00 9.65 6.34
CA GLN A 69 -17.62 10.33 7.58
C GLN A 69 -18.69 10.21 8.66
N SER A 70 -19.97 10.34 8.30
CA SER A 70 -21.08 10.23 9.24
C SER A 70 -21.25 8.84 9.87
N LYS A 71 -20.59 7.81 9.31
CA LYS A 71 -20.59 6.44 9.84
C LYS A 71 -19.38 6.14 10.73
N LEU A 72 -18.42 7.06 10.81
CA LEU A 72 -17.28 6.94 11.71
C LEU A 72 -17.70 7.31 13.13
N PHE A 73 -17.08 6.69 14.12
CA PHE A 73 -17.41 6.90 15.52
C PHE A 73 -16.17 6.71 16.40
N CYS A 74 -16.21 7.33 17.57
CA CYS A 74 -15.26 7.12 18.65
C CYS A 74 -15.95 6.35 19.77
N ARG A 75 -15.25 5.39 20.38
CA ARG A 75 -15.78 4.58 21.47
C ARG A 75 -14.72 4.16 22.46
N TYR A 76 -15.16 3.90 23.68
CA TYR A 76 -14.35 3.26 24.70
C TYR A 76 -14.38 1.75 24.53
N ARG A 77 -13.21 1.11 24.56
CA ARG A 77 -13.04 -0.32 24.32
C ARG A 77 -12.37 -0.97 25.50
N HIS A 78 -13.08 -1.92 26.09
CA HIS A 78 -12.58 -2.72 27.21
C HIS A 78 -12.30 -4.18 26.84
N ASN A 79 -12.90 -4.70 25.75
CA ASN A 79 -12.75 -6.09 25.29
C ASN A 79 -12.87 -7.15 26.41
N ASN A 80 -13.75 -6.89 27.40
CA ASN A 80 -13.93 -7.70 28.62
C ASN A 80 -12.64 -8.01 29.40
N HIS A 81 -11.59 -7.22 29.21
CA HIS A 81 -10.36 -7.36 29.98
C HIS A 81 -10.50 -6.64 31.33
N PRO A 82 -10.25 -7.28 32.48
CA PRO A 82 -10.50 -6.70 33.80
C PRO A 82 -9.87 -5.32 34.01
N TYR A 83 -8.65 -5.13 33.53
CA TYR A 83 -7.95 -3.84 33.59
C TYR A 83 -8.65 -2.75 32.76
N LEU A 84 -9.11 -3.10 31.55
CA LEU A 84 -9.71 -2.13 30.64
C LEU A 84 -11.18 -1.83 30.98
N ILE A 85 -11.80 -2.58 31.89
CA ILE A 85 -13.10 -2.19 32.47
C ILE A 85 -12.94 -0.93 33.31
N LEU A 86 -11.84 -0.83 34.06
CA LEU A 86 -11.52 0.35 34.88
C LEU A 86 -10.94 1.49 34.04
N GLN A 87 -10.11 1.16 33.06
CA GLN A 87 -9.48 2.12 32.15
C GLN A 87 -9.66 1.71 30.69
N PRO A 88 -10.83 2.00 30.08
CA PRO A 88 -11.09 1.64 28.69
C PRO A 88 -10.19 2.40 27.71
N VAL A 89 -9.78 1.73 26.63
CA VAL A 89 -8.98 2.37 25.57
C VAL A 89 -9.88 3.25 24.71
N LYS A 90 -9.38 4.44 24.33
CA LYS A 90 -10.03 5.36 23.40
C LYS A 90 -9.79 4.86 21.96
N GLU A 91 -10.81 4.32 21.31
CA GLU A 91 -10.77 3.87 19.91
C GLU A 91 -11.51 4.85 19.01
N GLU A 92 -10.88 5.31 17.94
CA GLU A 92 -11.45 6.13 16.87
C GLU A 92 -11.43 5.35 15.55
N GLN A 93 -12.57 5.26 14.86
CA GLN A 93 -12.62 4.64 13.55
C GLN A 93 -12.34 5.68 12.46
N LEU A 94 -11.23 5.53 11.73
CA LEU A 94 -10.83 6.40 10.62
C LEU A 94 -11.43 5.95 9.28
N LEU A 95 -11.62 4.65 9.09
CA LEU A 95 -12.23 4.08 7.89
C LEU A 95 -13.02 2.83 8.25
N HIS A 96 -14.17 2.64 7.60
CA HIS A 96 -15.03 1.48 7.85
C HIS A 96 -14.58 0.23 7.07
N GLN A 97 -14.21 0.39 5.80
CA GLN A 97 -13.79 -0.70 4.92
C GLN A 97 -12.66 -0.23 3.97
N PRO A 98 -11.43 -0.74 4.12
CA PRO A 98 -10.96 -1.58 5.23
C PRO A 98 -11.08 -0.86 6.58
N ALA A 99 -11.22 -1.63 7.66
CA ALA A 99 -11.30 -1.06 9.00
C ALA A 99 -9.95 -0.44 9.39
N ILE A 100 -9.91 0.89 9.54
CA ILE A 100 -8.74 1.61 10.06
C ILE A 100 -9.16 2.21 11.40
N LEU A 101 -8.46 1.82 12.46
CA LEU A 101 -8.72 2.25 13.83
C LEU A 101 -7.49 2.98 14.37
N PHE A 102 -7.73 4.06 15.09
CA PHE A 102 -6.72 4.81 15.82
C PHE A 102 -6.99 4.70 17.31
N TYR A 103 -5.95 4.38 18.08
CA TYR A 103 -6.05 4.30 19.54
C TYR A 103 -5.32 5.48 20.16
N HIS A 104 -6.03 6.23 20.99
CA HIS A 104 -5.48 7.41 21.66
C HIS A 104 -4.92 7.05 23.03
N ASP A 105 -3.80 7.67 23.38
CA ASP A 105 -3.15 7.62 24.70
C ASP A 105 -2.90 6.20 25.23
N ILE A 106 -2.64 5.24 24.34
CA ILE A 106 -2.46 3.83 24.73
C ILE A 106 -1.08 3.54 25.33
N ILE A 107 -0.08 4.36 25.02
CA ILE A 107 1.29 4.24 25.55
C ILE A 107 1.64 5.55 26.26
N SER A 108 2.18 5.45 27.47
CA SER A 108 2.64 6.61 28.24
C SER A 108 3.94 7.18 27.66
N ASP A 109 4.20 8.47 27.88
CA ASP A 109 5.44 9.12 27.40
C ASP A 109 6.71 8.43 27.92
N SER A 110 6.71 7.97 29.18
CA SER A 110 7.83 7.23 29.75
C SER A 110 8.07 5.89 29.06
N ASP A 111 7.00 5.17 28.71
CA ASP A 111 7.11 3.91 27.98
C ASP A 111 7.56 4.15 26.54
N ILE A 112 7.11 5.23 25.90
CA ILE A 112 7.58 5.66 24.59
C ILE A 112 9.10 5.88 24.62
N GLU A 113 9.63 6.63 25.58
CA GLU A 113 11.07 6.88 25.71
C GLU A 113 11.85 5.59 26.00
N LYS A 114 11.29 4.71 26.82
CA LYS A 114 11.89 3.39 27.07
C LYS A 114 11.97 2.56 25.79
N ILE A 115 10.88 2.48 25.02
CA ILE A 115 10.86 1.76 23.74
C ILE A 115 11.90 2.35 22.78
N LYS A 116 11.99 3.68 22.66
CA LYS A 116 13.02 4.35 21.85
C LYS A 116 14.42 3.94 22.28
N SER A 117 14.74 4.01 23.58
CA SER A 117 16.06 3.66 24.10
C SER A 117 16.47 2.20 23.80
N LEU A 118 15.51 1.28 23.82
CA LEU A 118 15.73 -0.14 23.53
C LEU A 118 15.80 -0.43 22.03
N ALA A 119 15.08 0.33 21.20
CA ALA A 119 15.00 0.13 19.76
C ALA A 119 16.19 0.74 19.01
N LEU A 120 16.65 1.94 19.40
CA LEU A 120 17.74 2.66 18.75
C LEU A 120 19.02 1.82 18.51
N PRO A 121 19.58 1.07 19.49
CA PRO A 121 20.79 0.28 19.26
C PRO A 121 20.58 -0.91 18.29
N LYS A 122 19.33 -1.29 18.04
CA LYS A 122 18.95 -2.39 17.14
C LYS A 122 18.42 -1.89 15.80
N LEU A 123 18.32 -0.58 15.61
CA LEU A 123 17.74 0.01 14.41
C LEU A 123 18.71 -0.13 13.24
N GLN A 124 18.26 -0.79 12.17
CA GLN A 124 19.02 -0.98 10.93
C GLN A 124 18.18 -0.51 9.74
N ARG A 125 18.83 -0.03 8.68
CA ARG A 125 18.15 0.37 7.45
C ARG A 125 17.45 -0.84 6.83
N ALA A 126 16.20 -0.67 6.39
CA ALA A 126 15.49 -1.70 5.64
C ALA A 126 16.20 -2.00 4.30
N VAL A 127 16.30 -3.27 3.96
CA VAL A 127 16.91 -3.77 2.72
C VAL A 127 15.88 -4.53 1.90
N VAL A 128 16.01 -4.49 0.58
CA VAL A 128 15.16 -5.21 -0.36
C VAL A 128 15.98 -6.31 -1.01
N ARG A 129 15.37 -7.47 -1.27
CA ARG A 129 16.00 -8.55 -2.03
C ARG A 129 15.90 -8.23 -3.52
N ASP A 130 17.04 -8.15 -4.19
CA ASP A 130 17.09 -8.01 -5.65
C ASP A 130 16.86 -9.37 -6.31
N PHE A 131 15.90 -9.45 -7.23
CA PHE A 131 15.58 -10.68 -7.95
C PHE A 131 16.64 -11.10 -8.96
N THR A 132 17.52 -10.18 -9.39
CA THR A 132 18.56 -10.48 -10.38
C THR A 132 19.84 -10.98 -9.75
N THR A 133 20.31 -10.31 -8.69
CA THR A 133 21.55 -10.67 -7.98
C THR A 133 21.33 -11.63 -6.82
N ASP A 134 20.08 -11.85 -6.40
CA ASP A 134 19.69 -12.61 -5.21
C ASP A 134 20.31 -12.11 -3.89
N THR A 135 20.66 -10.81 -3.85
CA THR A 135 21.28 -10.19 -2.68
C THR A 135 20.36 -9.17 -2.02
N PHE A 136 20.52 -8.98 -0.71
CA PHE A 136 19.84 -7.92 0.02
C PHE A 136 20.61 -6.61 -0.15
N GLN A 137 19.98 -5.62 -0.77
CA GLN A 137 20.60 -4.34 -1.05
C GLN A 137 19.76 -3.20 -0.45
N PRO A 138 20.42 -2.16 0.11
CA PRO A 138 19.73 -0.93 0.44
C PRO A 138 19.33 -0.22 -0.86
N VAL A 139 18.08 0.21 -0.94
CA VAL A 139 17.55 0.97 -2.08
C VAL A 139 17.40 2.44 -1.71
N ASP A 140 17.53 3.32 -2.72
CA ASP A 140 17.51 4.78 -2.53
C ASP A 140 16.13 5.43 -2.77
N TYR A 141 15.14 4.64 -3.21
CA TYR A 141 13.78 5.16 -3.28
C TYR A 141 13.12 5.18 -1.90
N ARG A 142 12.37 6.24 -1.64
CA ARG A 142 11.56 6.40 -0.44
C ARG A 142 10.18 5.82 -0.73
N ILE A 143 9.89 4.66 -0.15
CA ILE A 143 8.54 4.13 -0.04
C ILE A 143 7.69 5.02 0.86
#